data_AF-A0A645DNQ7-F1
#
_entry.id   AF-A0A645DNQ7-F1
#
_cell.length_a   1.000
_cell.length_b   1.000
_cell.length_c   1.000
_cell.angle_alpha   90.00
_cell.angle_beta   90.00
_cell.angle_gamma   90.00
#
_symmetry.space_group_name_H-M   'P 1'
#
loop_
_entity.id
_entity.type
_entity.pdbx_description
1 polymer ?
#
loop_
_entity_poly.entity_id
_entity_poly.type
_entity_poly.pdbx_seq_one_letter_code
_entity_poly.pdbx_strand_id
1 'polypeptide(L)'
;MKKKKKIFIQHGITKELIPSLMYENTKADLFVCGAKPEYEFVKSEFGYPEENVKYLGFARFDNLHNRQEKNQILVMPTWRKWIPSMTWAQYNDEECRQIFLNSEYYKTFNNFINNDELINLLEENNMELIFYPHFEMQRYIDLFKSKSNKIVIARKDDYDVQTLLKESKILITDYSSVAFDFGYMRKPVIYYQFDEDKYYDSHYKKGYYDYNIHGFGPKIKNKDELINNIDNIMMEGIDNKYSDRYTKFFPLYNLENCKRNYEEIKQIG
;
A
#
# COMPACT_ATOMS: atom_id res chain seq x y z
N MET A 1 -29.71 30.06 -4.67
CA MET A 1 -29.40 28.67 -4.26
C MET A 1 -28.08 28.66 -3.51
N LYS A 2 -27.98 28.04 -2.33
CA LYS A 2 -26.66 27.85 -1.66
C LYS A 2 -25.80 26.93 -2.53
N LYS A 3 -24.58 27.34 -2.85
CA LYS A 3 -23.60 26.53 -3.58
C LYS A 3 -23.25 25.32 -2.71
N LYS A 4 -23.42 24.10 -3.23
CA LYS A 4 -23.02 22.87 -2.52
C LYS A 4 -21.50 22.86 -2.35
N LYS A 5 -21.04 22.46 -1.17
CA LYS A 5 -19.62 22.29 -0.86
C LYS A 5 -19.17 20.90 -1.27
N LYS A 6 -18.02 20.81 -1.95
CA LYS A 6 -17.41 19.55 -2.38
C LYS A 6 -16.20 19.26 -1.51
N ILE A 7 -16.34 18.27 -0.63
CA ILE A 7 -15.29 17.84 0.29
C ILE A 7 -14.64 16.57 -0.25
N PHE A 8 -13.32 16.57 -0.36
CA PHE A 8 -12.55 15.43 -0.83
C PHE A 8 -11.79 14.76 0.32
N ILE A 9 -12.41 13.70 0.85
CA ILE A 9 -11.81 12.79 1.83
C ILE A 9 -11.19 11.64 1.06
N GLN A 10 -9.88 11.45 1.19
CA GLN A 10 -9.17 10.45 0.41
C GLN A 10 -9.15 9.07 1.06
N HIS A 11 -9.01 8.05 0.21
CA HIS A 11 -8.86 6.66 0.64
C HIS A 11 -7.39 6.29 0.94
N GLY A 12 -6.42 6.97 0.34
CA GLY A 12 -4.98 6.71 0.52
C GLY A 12 -4.15 7.96 0.30
N ILE A 13 -2.88 7.92 0.70
CA ILE A 13 -1.96 9.05 0.55
C ILE A 13 -1.66 9.21 -0.95
N THR A 14 -1.93 10.40 -1.49
CA THR A 14 -1.56 10.78 -2.85
C THR A 14 -0.04 10.95 -2.92
N LYS A 15 0.65 10.07 -3.65
CA LYS A 15 2.10 10.17 -3.87
C LYS A 15 2.48 10.42 -5.34
N GLU A 16 1.60 10.07 -6.27
CA GLU A 16 1.72 10.36 -7.70
C GLU A 16 0.96 11.64 -8.08
N LEU A 17 1.38 12.27 -9.19
CA LEU A 17 0.60 13.35 -9.80
C LEU A 17 -0.54 12.73 -10.61
N ILE A 18 -1.76 12.83 -10.08
CA ILE A 18 -2.96 12.23 -10.69
C ILE A 18 -3.84 13.35 -11.27
N PRO A 19 -3.92 13.50 -12.62
CA PRO A 19 -4.64 14.61 -13.24
C PRO A 19 -6.11 14.74 -12.80
N SER A 20 -6.81 13.63 -12.60
CA SER A 20 -8.21 13.63 -12.17
C SER A 20 -8.43 14.22 -10.77
N LEU A 21 -7.38 14.34 -9.97
CA LEU A 21 -7.42 14.93 -8.63
C LEU A 21 -7.04 16.41 -8.60
N MET A 22 -6.60 16.99 -9.72
CA MET A 22 -6.21 18.41 -9.80
C MET A 22 -7.42 19.33 -9.64
N TYR A 23 -7.19 20.56 -9.14
CA TYR A 23 -8.25 21.50 -8.80
C TYR A 23 -9.15 21.87 -9.99
N GLU A 24 -8.58 22.01 -11.20
CA GLU A 24 -9.35 22.29 -12.41
C GLU A 24 -10.45 21.23 -12.70
N ASN A 25 -10.17 19.98 -12.31
CA ASN A 25 -11.02 18.81 -12.54
C ASN A 25 -11.98 18.57 -11.37
N THR A 26 -11.53 18.77 -10.14
CA THR A 26 -12.36 18.48 -8.96
C THR A 26 -13.17 19.70 -8.51
N LYS A 27 -12.58 20.90 -8.52
CA LYS A 27 -13.08 22.12 -7.88
C LYS A 27 -13.52 21.90 -6.43
N ALA A 28 -12.81 21.05 -5.69
CA ALA A 28 -13.16 20.75 -4.29
C ALA A 28 -12.88 21.95 -3.37
N ASP A 29 -13.80 22.22 -2.46
CA ASP A 29 -13.69 23.25 -1.41
C ASP A 29 -12.79 22.79 -0.25
N LEU A 30 -12.57 21.47 -0.11
CA LEU A 30 -11.63 20.90 0.85
C LEU A 30 -10.94 19.68 0.25
N PHE A 31 -9.62 19.62 0.37
CA PHE A 31 -8.77 18.47 0.08
C PHE A 31 -8.06 18.08 1.37
N VAL A 32 -8.42 16.92 1.91
CA VAL A 32 -7.81 16.40 3.14
C VAL A 32 -6.58 15.58 2.80
N CYS A 33 -5.44 15.95 3.37
CA CYS A 33 -4.19 15.20 3.31
C CYS A 33 -3.98 14.38 4.59
N GLY A 34 -3.49 13.16 4.43
CA GLY A 34 -3.19 12.20 5.49
C GLY A 34 -1.75 12.23 5.99
N ALA A 35 -0.83 12.84 5.23
CA ALA A 35 0.58 12.94 5.58
C ALA A 35 1.16 14.34 5.31
N LYS A 36 2.25 14.69 6.00
CA LYS A 36 2.89 16.00 5.84
C LYS A 36 3.50 16.18 4.44
N PRO A 37 4.27 15.22 3.88
CA PRO A 37 4.81 15.37 2.52
C PRO A 37 3.72 15.43 1.44
N GLU A 38 2.63 14.68 1.59
CA GLU A 38 1.47 14.77 0.69
C GLU A 38 0.84 16.16 0.73
N TYR A 39 0.67 16.73 1.92
CA TYR A 39 0.14 18.08 2.07
C TYR A 39 0.99 19.12 1.32
N GLU A 40 2.32 19.06 1.46
CA GLU A 40 3.20 19.98 0.74
C GLU A 40 3.13 19.77 -0.78
N PHE A 41 3.08 18.52 -1.22
CA PHE A 41 2.98 18.16 -2.64
C PHE A 41 1.67 18.60 -3.29
N VAL A 42 0.53 18.38 -2.63
CA VAL A 42 -0.79 18.79 -3.14
C VAL A 42 -0.88 20.31 -3.20
N LYS A 43 -0.37 20.99 -2.17
CA LYS A 43 -0.32 22.45 -2.11
C LYS A 43 0.51 23.05 -3.25
N SER A 44 1.62 22.42 -3.64
CA SER A 44 2.48 22.95 -4.72
C SER A 44 2.01 22.56 -6.13
N GLU A 45 1.57 21.32 -6.34
CA GLU A 45 1.40 20.77 -7.70
C GLU A 45 -0.04 20.69 -8.21
N PHE A 46 -1.05 20.65 -7.32
CA PHE A 46 -2.43 20.30 -7.74
C PHE A 46 -3.31 21.53 -8.05
N GLY A 47 -2.78 22.74 -7.86
CA GLY A 47 -3.43 24.01 -8.22
C GLY A 47 -4.62 24.39 -7.35
N TYR A 48 -4.75 23.81 -6.16
CA TYR A 48 -5.80 24.19 -5.20
C TYR A 48 -5.48 25.55 -4.56
N PRO A 49 -6.50 26.37 -4.26
CA PRO A 49 -6.34 27.47 -3.31
C PRO A 49 -5.77 26.95 -1.98
N GLU A 50 -4.85 27.71 -1.38
CA GLU A 50 -4.12 27.27 -0.18
C GLU A 50 -5.06 26.92 0.98
N GLU A 51 -6.14 27.68 1.13
CA GLU A 51 -7.16 27.47 2.15
C GLU A 51 -7.98 26.18 1.93
N ASN A 52 -7.99 25.62 0.72
CA ASN A 52 -8.72 24.39 0.40
C ASN A 52 -7.92 23.14 0.75
N VAL A 53 -6.60 23.21 0.98
CA VAL A 53 -5.77 22.04 1.29
C VAL A 53 -5.49 21.98 2.78
N LYS A 54 -5.81 20.87 3.44
CA LYS A 54 -5.62 20.73 4.89
C LYS A 54 -4.93 19.43 5.26
N TYR A 55 -3.88 19.54 6.08
CA TYR A 55 -3.28 18.38 6.74
C TYR A 55 -4.02 18.09 8.05
N LEU A 56 -5.07 17.25 7.97
CA LEU A 56 -5.88 16.86 9.14
C LEU A 56 -5.58 15.43 9.62
N GLY A 57 -4.86 14.65 8.80
CA GLY A 57 -4.80 13.20 8.92
C GLY A 57 -6.09 12.55 8.41
N PHE A 58 -6.03 11.26 8.07
CA PHE A 58 -7.22 10.54 7.62
C PHE A 58 -8.04 10.02 8.79
N ALA A 59 -9.36 10.20 8.74
CA ALA A 59 -10.29 9.70 9.76
C ALA A 59 -10.09 8.20 10.06
N ARG A 60 -9.84 7.39 9.01
CA ARG A 60 -9.59 5.95 9.14
C ARG A 60 -8.32 5.58 9.93
N PHE A 61 -7.39 6.52 10.11
CA PHE A 61 -6.17 6.29 10.90
C PHE A 61 -6.45 6.13 12.39
N ASP A 62 -7.57 6.65 12.90
CA ASP A 62 -7.97 6.43 14.29
C ASP A 62 -8.14 4.92 14.58
N ASN A 63 -8.66 4.15 13.61
CA ASN A 63 -8.85 2.70 13.73
C ASN A 63 -7.55 1.88 13.67
N LEU A 64 -6.42 2.50 13.31
CA LEU A 64 -5.12 1.82 13.18
C LEU A 64 -4.35 1.73 14.52
N HIS A 65 -4.75 2.48 15.55
CA HIS A 65 -4.12 2.45 16.87
C HIS A 65 -4.47 1.19 17.67
N ASN A 66 -5.72 0.72 17.58
CA ASN A 66 -6.17 -0.49 18.26
C ASN A 66 -5.82 -1.73 17.43
N ARG A 67 -4.75 -2.45 17.77
CA ARG A 67 -4.29 -3.62 17.00
C ARG A 67 -4.00 -4.83 17.89
N GLN A 68 -4.28 -6.01 17.34
CA GLN A 68 -3.88 -7.30 17.88
C GLN A 68 -3.06 -8.01 16.80
N GLU A 69 -1.75 -8.07 17.00
CA GLU A 69 -0.84 -8.64 16.02
C GLU A 69 -0.77 -10.17 16.18
N LYS A 70 -0.84 -10.87 15.05
CA LYS A 70 -0.57 -12.30 14.93
C LYS A 70 0.86 -12.49 14.44
N ASN A 71 1.39 -13.71 14.58
CA ASN A 71 2.66 -14.10 13.95
C ASN A 71 2.48 -14.30 12.45
N GLN A 72 2.24 -13.22 11.70
CA GLN A 72 2.03 -13.29 10.26
C GLN A 72 2.77 -12.20 9.49
N ILE A 73 3.14 -12.52 8.25
CA ILE A 73 3.63 -11.59 7.22
C ILE A 73 2.51 -11.39 6.20
N LEU A 74 2.24 -10.16 5.81
CA LEU A 74 1.33 -9.85 4.70
C LEU A 74 2.14 -9.55 3.45
N VAL A 75 1.84 -10.26 2.37
CA VAL A 75 2.37 -9.96 1.03
C VAL A 75 1.23 -9.39 0.19
N MET A 76 1.30 -8.10 -0.12
CA MET A 76 0.22 -7.36 -0.81
C MET A 76 0.74 -6.52 -1.98
N PRO A 77 1.11 -7.16 -3.10
CA PRO A 77 1.56 -6.45 -4.30
C PRO A 77 0.43 -5.71 -5.02
N THR A 78 0.84 -4.64 -5.73
CA THR A 78 -0.02 -3.79 -6.56
C THR A 78 -0.37 -4.52 -7.86
N TRP A 79 -1.47 -4.13 -8.49
CA TRP A 79 -1.80 -4.58 -9.84
C TRP A 79 -0.80 -4.01 -10.88
N ARG A 80 -0.83 -4.55 -12.11
CA ARG A 80 -0.02 -4.06 -13.23
C ARG A 80 -0.91 -3.74 -14.42
N LYS A 81 -0.63 -2.63 -15.09
CA LYS A 81 -1.51 -2.10 -16.17
C LYS A 81 -1.44 -2.96 -17.42
N TRP A 82 -0.29 -3.59 -17.64
CA TRP A 82 -0.05 -4.54 -18.72
C TRP A 82 -0.55 -5.96 -18.41
N ILE A 83 -1.20 -6.17 -17.26
CA ILE A 83 -1.90 -7.41 -16.95
C ILE A 83 -3.41 -7.11 -17.02
N PRO A 84 -4.20 -7.87 -17.80
CA PRO A 84 -5.65 -7.69 -17.82
C PRO A 84 -6.22 -7.87 -16.41
N SER A 85 -7.12 -7.03 -15.94
CA SER A 85 -7.63 -7.07 -14.56
C SER A 85 -9.12 -7.43 -14.49
N MET A 86 -9.71 -7.30 -13.31
CA MET A 86 -11.15 -7.40 -13.10
C MET A 86 -11.93 -6.28 -13.80
N THR A 87 -11.36 -5.08 -13.85
CA THR A 87 -12.07 -3.88 -14.34
C THR A 87 -11.68 -3.48 -15.76
N TRP A 88 -10.60 -4.02 -16.32
CA TRP A 88 -10.27 -3.90 -17.74
C TRP A 88 -9.72 -5.21 -18.31
N ALA A 89 -10.45 -5.79 -19.25
CA ALA A 89 -9.97 -6.90 -20.07
C ALA A 89 -10.60 -6.78 -21.46
N GLN A 90 -9.77 -6.82 -22.49
CA GLN A 90 -10.21 -6.86 -23.89
C GLN A 90 -10.13 -8.28 -24.49
N TYR A 91 -9.60 -9.21 -23.71
CA TYR A 91 -9.40 -10.61 -24.07
C TYR A 91 -10.46 -11.48 -23.40
N ASN A 92 -10.66 -12.69 -23.92
CA ASN A 92 -11.48 -13.67 -23.23
C ASN A 92 -10.77 -14.19 -21.95
N ASP A 93 -11.49 -14.90 -21.09
CA ASP A 93 -10.95 -15.30 -19.78
C ASP A 93 -9.73 -16.22 -19.90
N GLU A 94 -9.73 -17.18 -20.83
CA GLU A 94 -8.60 -18.09 -21.03
C GLU A 94 -7.35 -17.32 -21.48
N GLU A 95 -7.49 -16.41 -22.44
CA GLU A 95 -6.41 -15.54 -22.91
C GLU A 95 -5.85 -14.67 -21.77
N CYS A 96 -6.73 -14.07 -20.95
CA CYS A 96 -6.32 -13.31 -19.77
C CYS A 96 -5.49 -14.16 -18.80
N ARG A 97 -5.92 -15.39 -18.51
CA ARG A 97 -5.22 -16.31 -17.62
C ARG A 97 -3.87 -16.73 -18.18
N GLN A 98 -3.75 -16.98 -19.49
CA GLN A 98 -2.47 -17.27 -20.14
C GLN A 98 -1.51 -16.06 -20.12
N ILE A 99 -2.00 -14.84 -20.36
CA ILE A 99 -1.19 -13.62 -20.23
C ILE A 99 -0.66 -13.49 -18.79
N PHE A 100 -1.53 -13.74 -17.81
CA PHE A 100 -1.16 -13.67 -16.40
C PHE A 100 -0.11 -14.72 -16.02
N LEU A 101 -0.30 -16.00 -16.37
CA LEU A 101 0.63 -17.09 -16.08
C LEU A 101 2.02 -16.86 -16.71
N ASN A 102 2.07 -16.19 -17.86
CA ASN A 102 3.31 -15.87 -18.53
C ASN A 102 4.00 -14.60 -18.01
N SER A 103 3.30 -13.79 -17.22
CA SER A 103 3.81 -12.52 -16.68
C SER A 103 4.96 -12.74 -15.69
N GLU A 104 5.88 -11.77 -15.66
CA GLU A 104 6.93 -11.70 -14.64
C GLU A 104 6.34 -11.63 -13.23
N TYR A 105 5.22 -10.91 -13.06
CA TYR A 105 4.49 -10.82 -11.81
C TYR A 105 4.13 -12.20 -11.23
N TYR A 106 3.45 -13.04 -12.02
CA TYR A 106 3.05 -14.38 -11.55
C TYR A 106 4.28 -15.22 -11.24
N LYS A 107 5.27 -15.25 -12.15
CA LYS A 107 6.49 -16.06 -11.98
C LYS A 107 7.25 -15.67 -10.72
N THR A 108 7.41 -14.37 -10.47
CA THR A 108 8.12 -13.83 -9.30
C THR A 108 7.41 -14.18 -7.99
N PHE A 109 6.12 -13.85 -7.86
CA PHE A 109 5.40 -14.14 -6.62
C PHE A 109 5.17 -15.63 -6.40
N ASN A 110 4.88 -16.41 -7.46
CA ASN A 110 4.70 -17.85 -7.34
C ASN A 110 6.01 -18.55 -6.95
N ASN A 111 7.17 -18.07 -7.45
CA ASN A 111 8.47 -18.57 -7.01
C ASN A 111 8.74 -18.22 -5.54
N PHE A 112 8.44 -16.98 -5.13
CA PHE A 112 8.63 -16.53 -3.75
C PHE A 112 7.80 -17.35 -2.75
N ILE A 113 6.48 -17.48 -2.96
CA ILE A 113 5.58 -18.21 -2.03
C ILE A 113 5.79 -19.74 -2.01
N ASN A 114 6.62 -20.28 -2.91
CA ASN A 114 6.98 -21.70 -2.97
C ASN A 114 8.48 -21.94 -2.73
N ASN A 115 9.21 -20.92 -2.27
CA ASN A 115 10.62 -21.06 -1.99
C ASN A 115 10.84 -21.84 -0.67
N ASP A 116 11.71 -22.84 -0.69
CA ASP A 116 11.96 -23.72 0.45
C ASP A 116 12.60 -22.98 1.64
N GLU A 117 13.49 -22.03 1.39
CA GLU A 117 14.14 -21.24 2.42
C GLU A 117 13.13 -20.35 3.16
N LEU A 118 12.23 -19.69 2.42
CA LEU A 118 11.12 -18.94 3.01
C LEU A 118 10.21 -19.85 3.85
N ILE A 119 9.85 -21.03 3.34
CA ILE A 119 8.96 -21.96 4.05
C ILE A 119 9.61 -22.41 5.36
N ASN A 120 10.87 -22.83 5.32
CA ASN A 120 11.62 -23.23 6.52
C ASN A 120 11.71 -22.07 7.52
N LEU A 121 12.01 -20.85 7.06
CA LEU A 121 12.06 -19.66 7.91
C LEU A 121 10.72 -19.40 8.63
N LEU A 122 9.59 -19.54 7.93
CA LEU A 122 8.25 -19.41 8.51
C LEU A 122 7.94 -20.52 9.52
N GLU A 123 8.38 -21.76 9.26
CA GLU A 123 8.19 -22.89 10.16
C GLU A 123 8.98 -22.74 11.45
N GLU A 124 10.27 -22.42 11.36
CA GLU A 124 11.17 -22.22 12.50
C GLU A 124 10.70 -21.09 13.43
N ASN A 125 10.16 -20.01 12.85
CA ASN A 125 9.66 -18.86 13.62
C ASN A 125 8.17 -18.96 13.99
N ASN A 126 7.51 -20.07 13.66
CA ASN A 126 6.07 -20.27 13.82
C ASN A 126 5.25 -19.06 13.30
N MET A 127 5.56 -18.65 12.06
CA MET A 127 4.89 -17.57 11.36
C MET A 127 4.08 -18.08 10.17
N GLU A 128 3.04 -17.34 9.82
CA GLU A 128 2.27 -17.54 8.60
C GLU A 128 2.56 -16.41 7.60
N LEU A 129 2.46 -16.70 6.30
CA LEU A 129 2.48 -15.68 5.26
C LEU A 129 1.11 -15.65 4.60
N ILE A 130 0.48 -14.49 4.63
CA ILE A 130 -0.77 -14.23 3.91
C ILE A 130 -0.42 -13.56 2.59
N PHE A 131 -0.67 -14.26 1.48
CA PHE A 131 -0.55 -13.71 0.14
C PHE A 131 -1.90 -13.15 -0.31
N TYR A 132 -2.02 -11.82 -0.30
CA TYR A 132 -3.23 -11.10 -0.67
C TYR A 132 -2.88 -10.03 -1.72
N PRO A 133 -2.84 -10.37 -3.02
CA PRO A 133 -2.58 -9.39 -4.05
C PRO A 133 -3.74 -8.38 -4.15
N HIS A 134 -3.47 -7.19 -4.67
CA HIS A 134 -4.47 -6.11 -4.84
C HIS A 134 -5.79 -6.61 -5.45
N PHE A 135 -6.92 -5.98 -5.13
CA PHE A 135 -8.28 -6.38 -5.59
C PHE A 135 -8.35 -6.67 -7.10
N GLU A 136 -7.73 -5.82 -7.92
CA GLU A 136 -7.66 -5.98 -9.39
C GLU A 136 -6.99 -7.29 -9.86
N MET A 137 -6.13 -7.88 -9.02
CA MET A 137 -5.43 -9.14 -9.27
C MET A 137 -6.17 -10.36 -8.70
N GLN A 138 -7.23 -10.15 -7.91
CA GLN A 138 -7.96 -11.23 -7.24
C GLN A 138 -8.65 -12.19 -8.21
N ARG A 139 -8.93 -11.80 -9.46
CA ARG A 139 -9.43 -12.72 -10.49
C ARG A 139 -8.49 -13.88 -10.84
N TYR A 140 -7.21 -13.76 -10.51
CA TYR A 140 -6.20 -14.79 -10.78
C TYR A 140 -5.74 -15.50 -9.51
N ILE A 141 -6.39 -15.25 -8.37
CA ILE A 141 -5.94 -15.75 -7.07
C ILE A 141 -5.90 -17.30 -7.04
N ASP A 142 -6.80 -17.95 -7.78
CA ASP A 142 -6.91 -19.40 -7.89
C ASP A 142 -5.76 -20.05 -8.67
N LEU A 143 -5.01 -19.27 -9.44
CA LEU A 143 -3.82 -19.72 -10.15
C LEU A 143 -2.60 -19.84 -9.25
N PHE A 144 -2.57 -19.13 -8.13
CA PHE A 144 -1.51 -19.29 -7.13
C PHE A 144 -1.76 -20.53 -6.28
N LYS A 145 -0.70 -21.32 -6.09
CA LYS A 145 -0.70 -22.50 -5.23
C LYS A 145 0.56 -22.49 -4.40
N SER A 146 0.44 -22.82 -3.11
CA SER A 146 1.59 -23.08 -2.27
C SER A 146 1.66 -24.56 -1.89
N LYS A 147 2.89 -25.06 -1.74
CA LYS A 147 3.18 -26.39 -1.22
C LYS A 147 3.22 -26.47 0.32
N SER A 148 3.17 -25.35 1.04
CA SER A 148 3.22 -25.30 2.50
C SER A 148 1.92 -24.79 3.10
N ASN A 149 1.56 -25.31 4.27
CA ASN A 149 0.43 -24.83 5.07
C ASN A 149 0.72 -23.51 5.80
N LYS A 150 1.98 -23.05 5.84
CA LYS A 150 2.38 -21.75 6.37
C LYS A 150 2.05 -20.60 5.42
N ILE A 151 1.69 -20.90 4.17
CA ILE A 151 1.33 -19.91 3.16
C ILE A 151 -0.17 -19.98 2.91
N VAL A 152 -0.86 -18.87 3.18
CA VAL A 152 -2.29 -18.73 2.91
C VAL A 152 -2.49 -17.87 1.68
N ILE A 153 -3.14 -18.43 0.66
CA ILE A 153 -3.57 -17.68 -0.52
C ILE A 153 -4.94 -17.05 -0.22
N ALA A 154 -4.94 -15.78 0.17
CA ALA A 154 -6.11 -15.11 0.72
C ALA A 154 -6.98 -14.49 -0.37
N ARG A 155 -8.28 -14.80 -0.33
CA ARG A 155 -9.29 -14.28 -1.25
C ARG A 155 -10.00 -13.07 -0.66
N LYS A 156 -10.35 -12.11 -1.52
CA LYS A 156 -11.05 -10.87 -1.13
C LYS A 156 -12.36 -11.05 -0.37
N ASP A 157 -13.08 -12.16 -0.57
CA ASP A 157 -14.38 -12.38 0.05
C ASP A 157 -14.25 -12.97 1.47
N ASP A 158 -13.07 -13.51 1.80
CA ASP A 158 -12.77 -14.16 3.08
C ASP A 158 -12.01 -13.22 4.05
N TYR A 159 -11.44 -12.13 3.54
CA TYR A 159 -10.53 -11.25 4.30
C TYR A 159 -10.81 -9.76 4.09
N ASP A 160 -10.74 -9.00 5.18
CA ASP A 160 -10.74 -7.54 5.16
C ASP A 160 -9.30 -6.99 5.18
N VAL A 161 -9.00 -6.05 4.28
CA VAL A 161 -7.65 -5.47 4.12
C VAL A 161 -7.21 -4.75 5.38
N GLN A 162 -8.08 -3.96 6.03
CA GLN A 162 -7.69 -3.23 7.23
C GLN A 162 -7.36 -4.19 8.38
N THR A 163 -8.11 -5.27 8.50
CA THR A 163 -7.87 -6.34 9.47
C THR A 163 -6.54 -7.02 9.20
N LEU A 164 -6.27 -7.46 7.96
CA LEU A 164 -4.97 -8.03 7.57
C LEU A 164 -3.80 -7.10 7.90
N LEU A 165 -3.93 -5.80 7.58
CA LEU A 165 -2.89 -4.81 7.87
C LEU A 165 -2.62 -4.68 9.38
N LYS A 166 -3.68 -4.65 10.19
CA LYS A 166 -3.56 -4.52 11.65
C LYS A 166 -2.96 -5.76 12.30
N GLU A 167 -3.36 -6.94 11.84
CA GLU A 167 -2.92 -8.19 12.43
C GLU A 167 -1.52 -8.65 11.98
N SER A 168 -0.97 -8.11 10.88
CA SER A 168 0.31 -8.61 10.31
C SER A 168 1.54 -7.91 10.84
N LYS A 169 2.62 -8.60 11.22
CA LYS A 169 3.84 -7.96 11.76
C LYS A 169 4.67 -7.26 10.69
N ILE A 170 4.77 -7.85 9.51
CA ILE A 170 5.60 -7.35 8.40
C ILE A 170 4.71 -7.21 7.16
N LEU A 171 4.91 -6.12 6.40
CA LEU A 171 4.30 -5.95 5.09
C LEU A 171 5.37 -6.06 4.00
N ILE A 172 5.16 -6.98 3.06
CA ILE A 172 5.89 -7.04 1.80
C ILE A 172 4.95 -6.51 0.73
N THR A 173 5.32 -5.41 0.11
CA THR A 173 4.53 -4.74 -0.94
C THR A 173 5.49 -4.20 -1.99
N ASP A 174 5.00 -3.56 -3.04
CA ASP A 174 5.83 -3.00 -4.10
C ASP A 174 5.64 -1.48 -4.22
N TYR A 175 4.55 -1.05 -4.86
CA TYR A 175 4.20 0.34 -5.14
C TYR A 175 2.88 0.74 -4.49
N SER A 176 2.33 -0.09 -3.60
CA SER A 176 1.01 0.15 -3.00
C SER A 176 1.01 1.31 -2.00
N SER A 177 -0.11 2.02 -1.92
CA SER A 177 -0.36 3.02 -0.87
C SER A 177 -0.64 2.38 0.49
N VAL A 178 -0.91 1.07 0.57
CA VAL A 178 -1.10 0.37 1.87
C VAL A 178 0.16 0.42 2.75
N ALA A 179 1.33 0.66 2.15
CA ALA A 179 2.57 0.91 2.88
C ALA A 179 2.46 2.11 3.83
N PHE A 180 1.64 3.11 3.50
CA PHE A 180 1.41 4.28 4.35
C PHE A 180 0.61 3.93 5.60
N ASP A 181 -0.32 2.99 5.52
CA ASP A 181 -1.07 2.54 6.70
C ASP A 181 -0.17 1.74 7.64
N PHE A 182 0.68 0.88 7.08
CA PHE A 182 1.69 0.15 7.83
C PHE A 182 2.72 1.10 8.46
N GLY A 183 3.16 2.10 7.72
CA GLY A 183 4.06 3.12 8.22
C GLY A 183 3.44 4.02 9.29
N TYR A 184 2.15 4.33 9.17
CA TYR A 184 1.41 5.03 10.23
C TYR A 184 1.41 4.20 11.52
N MET A 185 1.18 2.88 11.41
CA MET A 185 1.27 1.95 12.54
C MET A 185 2.70 1.71 13.05
N ARG A 186 3.72 2.27 12.39
CA ARG A 186 5.16 2.10 12.69
C ARG A 186 5.61 0.64 12.62
N LYS A 187 5.11 -0.09 11.62
CA LYS A 187 5.39 -1.52 11.41
C LYS A 187 6.32 -1.72 10.22
N PRO A 188 7.19 -2.76 10.24
CA PRO A 188 8.13 -3.01 9.18
C PRO A 188 7.49 -3.19 7.79
N VAL A 189 8.10 -2.56 6.80
CA VAL A 189 7.72 -2.67 5.38
C VAL A 189 8.93 -3.14 4.59
N ILE A 190 8.74 -3.99 3.59
CA ILE A 190 9.74 -4.31 2.57
C ILE A 190 9.12 -4.02 1.20
N TYR A 191 9.84 -3.27 0.35
CA TYR A 191 9.40 -2.96 -1.00
C TYR A 191 10.04 -3.91 -2.01
N TYR A 192 9.30 -4.90 -2.49
CA TYR A 192 9.75 -5.85 -3.51
C TYR A 192 9.43 -5.34 -4.92
N GLN A 193 10.37 -4.58 -5.50
CA GLN A 193 10.20 -3.78 -6.71
C GLN A 193 11.04 -4.34 -7.88
N PHE A 194 10.81 -5.60 -8.23
CA PHE A 194 11.55 -6.31 -9.28
C PHE A 194 11.35 -5.71 -10.69
N ASP A 195 10.19 -5.09 -10.96
CA ASP A 195 9.78 -4.59 -12.28
C ASP A 195 9.69 -3.05 -12.35
N GLU A 196 10.51 -2.34 -11.57
CA GLU A 196 10.48 -0.88 -11.42
C GLU A 196 10.49 -0.11 -12.74
N ASP A 197 11.42 -0.45 -13.64
CA ASP A 197 11.60 0.28 -14.88
C ASP A 197 10.32 0.21 -15.74
N LYS A 198 9.72 -0.99 -15.82
CA LYS A 198 8.45 -1.21 -16.52
C LYS A 198 7.27 -0.55 -15.81
N TYR A 199 7.28 -0.53 -14.46
CA TYR A 199 6.23 0.10 -13.68
C TYR A 199 6.14 1.60 -13.95
N TYR A 200 7.26 2.33 -13.90
CA TYR A 200 7.24 3.77 -14.13
C TYR A 200 7.09 4.16 -15.61
N ASP A 201 7.44 3.27 -16.55
CA ASP A 201 7.18 3.48 -17.97
C ASP A 201 5.69 3.35 -18.32
N SER A 202 5.01 2.34 -17.77
CA SER A 202 3.68 1.93 -18.23
C SER A 202 2.53 2.17 -17.25
N HIS A 203 2.77 2.23 -15.93
CA HIS A 203 1.71 2.22 -14.91
C HIS A 203 1.37 3.62 -14.38
N TYR A 204 2.28 4.22 -13.59
CA TYR A 204 2.15 5.59 -13.08
C TYR A 204 3.45 6.36 -13.27
N LYS A 205 3.33 7.66 -13.51
CA LYS A 205 4.49 8.57 -13.48
C LYS A 205 4.95 8.76 -12.04
N LYS A 206 6.27 8.81 -11.84
CA LYS A 206 6.88 9.07 -10.53
C LYS A 206 6.43 10.45 -10.02
N GLY A 207 5.83 10.47 -8.83
CA GLY A 207 5.56 11.72 -8.10
C GLY A 207 6.70 12.05 -7.11
N TYR A 208 6.38 12.65 -5.98
CA TYR A 208 7.41 13.08 -5.01
C TYR A 208 8.06 11.92 -4.23
N TYR A 209 7.39 10.76 -4.15
CA TYR A 209 7.79 9.68 -3.25
C TYR A 209 8.90 8.80 -3.85
N ASP A 210 10.13 9.14 -3.51
CA ASP A 210 11.29 8.26 -3.69
C ASP A 210 11.40 7.21 -2.56
N TYR A 211 11.39 5.91 -2.89
CA TYR A 211 11.43 4.82 -1.91
C TYR A 211 12.79 4.71 -1.18
N ASN A 212 13.89 5.13 -1.79
CA ASN A 212 15.19 5.09 -1.11
C ASN A 212 15.29 6.18 -0.04
N ILE A 213 14.67 7.34 -0.28
CA ILE A 213 14.72 8.51 0.60
C ILE A 213 13.57 8.51 1.61
N HIS A 214 12.35 8.26 1.15
CA HIS A 214 11.11 8.39 1.93
C HIS A 214 10.52 7.04 2.35
N GLY A 215 10.96 5.94 1.74
CA GLY A 215 10.46 4.59 2.01
C GLY A 215 10.58 4.19 3.47
N PHE A 216 9.61 3.44 3.94
CA PHE A 216 9.54 2.90 5.30
C PHE A 216 10.33 1.60 5.52
N GLY A 217 11.16 1.23 4.57
CA GLY A 217 11.88 -0.02 4.59
C GLY A 217 12.77 -0.21 3.37
N PRO A 218 13.50 -1.34 3.29
CA PRO A 218 14.39 -1.62 2.18
C PRO A 218 13.61 -1.79 0.88
N LYS A 219 14.22 -1.34 -0.21
CA LYS A 219 13.75 -1.57 -1.58
C LYS A 219 14.62 -2.65 -2.20
N ILE A 220 14.00 -3.76 -2.54
CA ILE A 220 14.65 -5.00 -2.96
C ILE A 220 14.15 -5.40 -4.34
N LYS A 221 15.05 -5.93 -5.18
CA LYS A 221 14.70 -6.41 -6.53
C LYS A 221 14.77 -7.94 -6.68
N ASN A 222 15.55 -8.62 -5.84
CA ASN A 222 15.75 -10.06 -5.95
C ASN A 222 15.17 -10.81 -4.74
N LYS A 223 14.81 -12.07 -4.95
CA LYS A 223 14.11 -12.91 -3.96
C LYS A 223 15.01 -13.29 -2.78
N ASP A 224 16.28 -13.58 -3.02
CA ASP A 224 17.19 -14.06 -1.97
C ASP A 224 17.47 -12.93 -0.96
N GLU A 225 17.68 -11.70 -1.43
CA GLU A 225 17.75 -10.49 -0.59
C GLU A 225 16.44 -10.24 0.16
N LEU A 226 15.28 -10.53 -0.45
CA LEU A 226 13.99 -10.41 0.22
C LEU A 226 13.89 -11.36 1.41
N ILE A 227 14.27 -12.62 1.24
CA ILE A 227 14.24 -13.63 2.32
C ILE A 227 15.22 -13.24 3.44
N ASN A 228 16.44 -12.84 3.09
CA ASN A 228 17.42 -12.35 4.07
C ASN A 228 16.90 -11.13 4.86
N ASN A 229 16.19 -10.20 4.21
CA ASN A 229 15.62 -9.06 4.91
C ASN A 229 14.44 -9.44 5.81
N ILE A 230 13.66 -10.46 5.45
CA ILE A 230 12.61 -10.98 6.33
C ILE A 230 13.24 -11.55 7.60
N ASP A 231 14.25 -12.39 7.47
CA ASP A 231 14.97 -13.00 8.60
C ASP A 231 15.60 -11.93 9.51
N ASN A 232 16.33 -10.97 8.94
CA ASN A 232 16.91 -9.87 9.70
C ASN A 232 15.85 -9.07 10.49
N ILE A 233 14.70 -8.78 9.87
CA ILE A 233 13.62 -8.06 10.57
C ILE A 233 13.01 -8.90 11.69
N MET A 234 12.92 -10.23 11.53
CA MET A 234 12.46 -11.13 12.59
C MET A 234 13.44 -11.16 13.77
N MET A 235 14.74 -11.16 13.51
CA MET A 235 15.79 -11.23 14.52
C MET A 235 16.05 -9.91 15.23
N GLU A 236 16.20 -8.82 14.47
CA GLU A 236 16.73 -7.54 14.96
C GLU A 236 15.67 -6.43 14.98
N GLY A 237 14.51 -6.66 14.36
CA GLY A 237 13.51 -5.61 14.13
C GLY A 237 13.89 -4.69 12.97
N ILE A 238 13.27 -3.51 12.93
CA ILE A 238 13.52 -2.55 11.84
C ILE A 238 14.68 -1.61 12.15
N ASP A 239 15.49 -1.31 11.13
CA ASP A 239 16.54 -0.29 11.21
C ASP A 239 15.95 1.07 11.65
N ASN A 240 16.58 1.67 12.67
CA ASN A 240 16.20 2.95 13.26
C ASN A 240 16.02 4.07 12.22
N LYS A 241 16.75 4.03 11.09
CA LYS A 241 16.59 5.03 10.01
C LYS A 241 15.17 5.07 9.44
N TYR A 242 14.45 3.96 9.44
CA TYR A 242 13.06 3.90 8.98
C TYR A 242 12.09 4.38 10.06
N SER A 243 12.43 4.19 11.35
CA SER A 243 11.66 4.71 12.48
C SER A 243 11.50 6.24 12.43
N ASP A 244 12.61 6.93 12.14
CA ASP A 244 12.61 8.39 11.96
C ASP A 244 11.76 8.84 10.78
N ARG A 245 11.71 8.05 9.70
CA ARG A 245 10.90 8.37 8.51
C ARG A 245 9.42 8.32 8.84
N TYR A 246 8.94 7.35 9.64
CA TYR A 246 7.53 7.34 10.07
C TYR A 246 7.14 8.64 10.77
N THR A 247 7.95 9.06 11.75
CA THR A 247 7.65 10.23 12.58
C THR A 247 7.65 11.52 11.76
N LYS A 248 8.60 11.66 10.82
CA LYS A 248 8.65 12.82 9.91
C LYS A 248 7.51 12.81 8.89
N PHE A 249 7.08 11.63 8.44
CA PHE A 249 6.01 11.49 7.45
C PHE A 249 4.62 11.74 8.06
N PHE A 250 4.41 11.29 9.30
CA PHE A 250 3.15 11.43 10.04
C PHE A 250 3.31 12.18 11.38
N PRO A 251 3.52 13.52 11.37
CA PRO A 251 3.51 14.31 12.60
C PRO A 251 2.19 14.19 13.39
N LEU A 252 1.05 14.04 12.69
CA LEU A 252 -0.26 13.81 13.32
C LEU A 252 -0.47 12.32 13.63
N TYR A 253 0.03 11.88 14.79
CA TYR A 253 -0.11 10.51 15.27
C TYR A 253 -0.93 10.44 16.56
N ASN A 254 -2.27 10.44 16.45
CA ASN A 254 -3.22 10.41 17.57
C ASN A 254 -4.60 9.91 17.09
N LEU A 255 -5.57 9.83 18.01
CA LEU A 255 -6.96 9.37 17.80
C LEU A 255 -7.94 10.50 17.44
N GLU A 256 -7.45 11.69 17.07
CA GLU A 256 -8.28 12.88 16.86
C GLU A 256 -8.49 13.18 15.36
N ASN A 257 -8.18 12.25 14.45
CA ASN A 257 -8.31 12.51 13.02
C ASN A 257 -9.78 12.71 12.61
N CYS A 258 -10.70 11.85 13.09
CA CYS A 258 -12.14 11.99 12.84
C CYS A 258 -12.65 13.36 13.33
N LYS A 259 -12.25 13.77 14.53
CA LYS A 259 -12.66 15.06 15.11
C LYS A 259 -12.16 16.24 14.27
N ARG A 260 -10.86 16.28 13.93
CA ARG A 260 -10.29 17.34 13.08
C ARG A 260 -11.03 17.45 11.74
N ASN A 261 -11.29 16.32 11.10
CA ASN A 261 -12.03 16.28 9.84
C ASN A 261 -13.46 16.82 10.00
N TYR A 262 -14.18 16.39 11.03
CA TYR A 262 -15.54 16.84 11.31
C TYR A 262 -15.59 18.35 11.59
N GLU A 263 -14.67 18.86 12.41
CA GLU A 263 -14.61 20.28 12.76
C GLU A 263 -14.32 21.16 11.55
N GLU A 264 -13.40 20.77 10.66
CA GLU A 264 -13.10 21.52 9.44
C GLU A 264 -14.31 21.52 8.47
N ILE A 265 -14.92 20.37 8.24
CA ILE A 265 -16.09 20.26 7.34
C ILE A 265 -17.25 21.12 7.85
N LYS A 266 -17.46 21.16 9.17
CA LYS A 266 -18.48 22.02 9.80
C LYS A 266 -18.19 23.51 9.63
N GLN A 267 -16.93 23.94 9.57
CA GLN A 267 -16.57 25.35 9.34
C GLN A 267 -16.80 25.80 7.89
N ILE A 268 -16.71 24.87 6.94
CA ILE A 268 -16.87 25.16 5.50
C ILE A 268 -18.35 25.23 5.08
N GLY A 269 -19.24 24.54 5.80
CA GLY A 269 -20.69 24.44 5.54
C GLY A 269 -21.54 25.50 6.23
#